data_AF-A0A346Y326-F1
#
_entry.id   AF-A0A346Y326-F1
#
_cell.length_a   1.000
_cell.length_b   1.000
_cell.length_c   1.000
_cell.angle_alpha   90.00
_cell.angle_beta   90.00
_cell.angle_gamma   90.00
#
_symmetry.space_group_name_H-M   'P 1'
#
loop_
_entity.id
_entity.type
_entity.pdbx_description
1 polymer ?
#
loop_
_entity_poly.entity_id
_entity_poly.type
_entity_poly.pdbx_seq_one_letter_code
_entity_poly.pdbx_strand_id
1 'polypeptide(L)'
;MHIYAGLFAIPFILLMATTGLVILYTQPIQDALQGDLRTVAEVGDTPVGLEAQLDAVRTAHPDIAVTAVTVPVDDRHSTRFDADDAGTPRHVFVDPYTAEVLGDTDPDGDIVRLANRLHGHLNNDVVTVSLPTVSALWDGGEVMRDYVVGDLVLELLGVWTFVLIASGLYLRWPRRTREEAGWRRFFGLEVAKKGGLAGVTCTASAASP
;
A
#
# COMPACT_ATOMS: atom_id res chain seq x y z
N MET A 1 -23.26 -2.59 -20.26
CA MET A 1 -21.94 -1.93 -20.43
C MET A 1 -21.19 -1.71 -19.11
N HIS A 2 -21.81 -1.23 -18.02
CA HIS A 2 -21.12 -0.98 -16.74
C HIS A 2 -20.44 -2.24 -16.14
N ILE A 3 -21.10 -3.39 -16.18
CA ILE A 3 -20.56 -4.66 -15.65
C ILE A 3 -19.33 -5.12 -16.44
N TYR A 4 -19.35 -4.98 -17.76
CA TYR A 4 -18.22 -5.38 -18.61
C TYR A 4 -17.00 -4.47 -18.44
N ALA A 5 -17.22 -3.16 -18.27
CA ALA A 5 -16.16 -2.21 -17.95
C ALA A 5 -15.52 -2.53 -16.59
N GLY A 6 -16.33 -2.85 -15.58
CA GLY A 6 -15.84 -3.28 -14.26
C GLY A 6 -15.06 -4.59 -14.33
N LEU A 7 -15.58 -5.61 -15.02
CA LEU A 7 -14.91 -6.92 -15.14
C LEU A 7 -13.53 -6.82 -15.80
N PHE A 8 -13.35 -5.90 -16.75
CA PHE A 8 -12.06 -5.65 -17.39
C PHE A 8 -11.09 -4.88 -16.49
N ALA A 9 -11.57 -3.87 -15.75
CA ALA A 9 -10.72 -3.04 -14.88
C ALA A 9 -10.28 -3.74 -13.58
N ILE A 10 -11.14 -4.60 -13.01
CA ILE A 10 -10.90 -5.31 -11.74
C ILE A 10 -9.55 -6.05 -11.69
N PRO A 11 -9.17 -6.92 -12.64
CA PRO A 11 -7.91 -7.67 -12.53
C PRO A 11 -6.69 -6.75 -12.52
N PHE A 12 -6.71 -5.67 -13.30
CA PHE A 12 -5.64 -4.69 -13.32
C PHE A 12 -5.56 -3.91 -11.99
N ILE A 13 -6.69 -3.42 -11.48
CA ILE A 13 -6.77 -2.71 -10.20
C ILE A 13 -6.33 -3.63 -9.05
N LEU A 14 -6.75 -4.90 -9.03
CA LEU A 14 -6.36 -5.85 -8.00
C LEU A 14 -4.85 -6.11 -8.00
N LEU A 15 -4.25 -6.25 -9.19
CA LEU A 15 -2.81 -6.42 -9.35
C LEU A 15 -2.04 -5.19 -8.86
N MET A 16 -2.43 -3.98 -9.29
CA MET A 16 -1.80 -2.73 -8.86
C MET A 16 -1.98 -2.47 -7.36
N ALA A 17 -3.16 -2.78 -6.81
CA ALA A 17 -3.43 -2.65 -5.38
C ALA A 17 -2.62 -3.65 -4.56
N THR A 18 -2.48 -4.89 -5.02
CA THR A 18 -1.74 -5.94 -4.31
C THR A 18 -0.24 -5.64 -4.33
N THR A 19 0.31 -5.22 -5.47
CA THR A 19 1.72 -4.81 -5.55
C THR A 19 1.98 -3.56 -4.71
N GLY A 20 1.12 -2.54 -4.78
CA GLY A 20 1.23 -1.35 -3.93
C GLY A 20 1.12 -1.65 -2.43
N LEU A 21 0.28 -2.61 -2.05
CA LEU A 21 0.18 -3.09 -0.67
C LEU A 21 1.49 -3.74 -0.21
N VAL A 22 2.10 -4.61 -1.02
CA VAL A 22 3.40 -5.22 -0.70
C VAL A 22 4.48 -4.14 -0.52
N ILE A 23 4.52 -3.15 -1.40
CA ILE A 23 5.49 -2.05 -1.35
C ILE A 23 5.31 -1.22 -0.06
N LEU A 24 4.07 -0.92 0.35
CA LEU A 24 3.79 -0.19 1.58
C LEU A 24 4.29 -0.93 2.83
N TYR A 25 4.26 -2.26 2.80
CA TYR A 25 4.71 -3.12 3.90
C TYR A 25 6.18 -3.55 3.78
N THR A 26 6.96 -2.95 2.88
CA THR A 26 8.38 -3.28 2.70
C THR A 26 9.15 -3.27 4.02
N GLN A 27 9.00 -2.21 4.83
CA GLN A 27 9.69 -2.09 6.12
C GLN A 27 9.28 -3.21 7.11
N PRO A 28 7.99 -3.42 7.43
CA PRO A 28 7.56 -4.57 8.23
C PRO A 28 8.03 -5.93 7.73
N ILE A 29 8.04 -6.13 6.40
CA ILE A 29 8.49 -7.39 5.79
C ILE A 29 9.99 -7.59 6.02
N GLN A 30 10.80 -6.56 5.81
CA GLN A 30 12.23 -6.60 6.06
C GLN A 30 12.52 -6.83 7.55
N ASP A 31 11.85 -6.12 8.45
CA ASP A 31 12.05 -6.28 9.90
C ASP A 31 11.76 -7.71 10.35
N ALA A 32 10.69 -8.33 9.83
CA ALA A 32 10.34 -9.70 10.14
C ALA A 32 11.32 -10.74 9.56
N LEU A 33 11.94 -10.45 8.41
CA LEU A 33 12.86 -11.38 7.73
C LEU A 33 14.33 -11.20 8.13
N GLN A 34 14.74 -10.00 8.54
CA GLN A 34 16.14 -9.59 8.71
C GLN A 34 16.44 -9.02 10.10
N GLY A 35 15.49 -9.03 11.03
CA GLY A 35 15.62 -8.41 12.35
C GLY A 35 16.89 -8.81 13.10
N ASP A 36 17.28 -10.07 13.01
CA ASP A 36 18.45 -10.61 13.73
C ASP A 36 19.79 -10.04 13.22
N LEU A 37 19.89 -9.66 11.93
CA LEU A 37 21.11 -9.07 11.35
C LEU A 37 21.26 -7.58 11.71
N ARG A 38 20.14 -6.91 12.01
CA ARG A 38 20.11 -5.49 12.37
C ARG A 38 20.50 -5.26 13.82
N THR A 39 20.53 -6.31 14.63
CA THR A 39 20.87 -6.23 16.06
C THR A 39 22.18 -6.96 16.37
N VAL A 40 22.98 -6.39 17.28
CA VAL A 40 24.14 -7.10 17.84
C VAL A 40 23.73 -8.01 19.00
N ALA A 41 24.39 -9.15 19.12
CA ALA A 41 24.16 -10.09 20.22
C ALA A 41 24.68 -9.54 21.55
N GLU A 42 25.83 -8.87 21.54
CA GLU A 42 26.48 -8.30 22.71
C GLU A 42 26.92 -6.85 22.46
N VAL A 43 26.68 -5.97 23.42
CA VAL A 43 27.10 -4.56 23.36
C VAL A 43 28.48 -4.44 24.01
N GLY A 44 29.48 -4.07 23.23
CA GLY A 44 30.84 -3.85 23.72
C GLY A 44 31.05 -2.46 24.34
N ASP A 45 32.19 -2.28 25.03
CA ASP A 45 32.51 -1.01 25.71
C ASP A 45 32.88 0.13 24.75
N THR A 46 33.47 -0.17 23.58
CA THR A 46 33.91 0.84 22.61
C THR A 46 33.77 0.33 21.18
N PRO A 47 33.06 1.06 20.29
CA PRO A 47 32.99 0.70 18.88
C PRO A 47 34.35 0.73 18.18
N VAL A 48 34.59 -0.24 17.32
CA VAL A 48 35.72 -0.31 16.40
C VAL A 48 35.59 0.80 15.34
N GLY A 49 36.71 1.35 14.88
CA GLY A 49 36.74 2.38 13.85
C GLY A 49 36.12 1.92 12.52
N LEU A 50 35.45 2.83 11.82
CA LEU A 50 34.71 2.53 10.58
C LEU A 50 35.60 1.97 9.46
N GLU A 51 36.86 2.38 9.40
CA GLU A 51 37.85 1.84 8.44
C GLU A 51 38.10 0.35 8.66
N ALA A 52 38.25 -0.09 9.92
CA ALA A 52 38.45 -1.51 10.21
C ALA A 52 37.20 -2.35 9.90
N GLN A 53 36.01 -1.78 10.11
CA GLN A 53 34.75 -2.40 9.68
C GLN A 53 34.66 -2.49 8.15
N LEU A 54 35.03 -1.42 7.43
CA LEU A 54 35.04 -1.39 5.97
C LEU A 54 36.06 -2.39 5.39
N ASP A 55 37.23 -2.53 6.01
CA ASP A 55 38.23 -3.52 5.62
C ASP A 55 37.74 -4.95 5.84
N ALA A 56 36.99 -5.20 6.93
CA ALA A 56 36.32 -6.48 7.15
C ALA A 56 35.30 -6.80 6.05
N VAL A 57 34.48 -5.81 5.65
CA VAL A 57 33.51 -5.95 4.54
C VAL A 57 34.23 -6.24 3.22
N ARG A 58 35.28 -5.48 2.89
CA ARG A 58 36.06 -5.70 1.65
C ARG A 58 36.76 -7.05 1.62
N THR A 59 37.17 -7.55 2.77
CA THR A 59 37.80 -8.88 2.90
C THR A 59 36.78 -9.99 2.72
N ALA A 60 35.58 -9.84 3.30
CA ALA A 60 34.51 -10.82 3.19
C ALA A 60 33.84 -10.81 1.80
N HIS A 61 33.74 -9.64 1.18
CA HIS A 61 33.10 -9.44 -0.12
C HIS A 61 34.01 -8.61 -1.05
N PRO A 62 35.01 -9.23 -1.69
CA PRO A 62 35.96 -8.53 -2.56
C PRO A 62 35.33 -7.99 -3.85
N ASP A 63 34.20 -8.57 -4.27
CA ASP A 63 33.54 -8.27 -5.54
C ASP A 63 32.47 -7.17 -5.45
N ILE A 64 32.08 -6.74 -4.24
CA ILE A 64 31.04 -5.73 -4.05
C ILE A 64 31.64 -4.33 -3.85
N ALA A 65 31.02 -3.32 -4.47
CA ALA A 65 31.44 -1.93 -4.33
C ALA A 65 30.61 -1.24 -3.23
N VAL A 66 31.23 -0.95 -2.09
CA VAL A 66 30.58 -0.17 -1.01
C VAL A 66 30.34 1.26 -1.48
N THR A 67 29.10 1.72 -1.42
CA THR A 67 28.64 3.03 -1.90
C THR A 67 28.27 3.98 -0.77
N ALA A 68 27.72 3.46 0.33
CA ALA A 68 27.36 4.25 1.50
C ALA A 68 27.48 3.45 2.79
N VAL A 69 27.45 4.17 3.90
CA VAL A 69 27.52 3.59 5.24
C VAL A 69 26.52 4.29 6.14
N THR A 70 25.75 3.48 6.86
CA THR A 70 24.77 3.93 7.85
C THR A 70 25.24 3.44 9.21
N VAL A 71 25.69 4.38 10.03
CA VAL A 71 26.06 4.11 11.42
C VAL A 71 24.80 3.93 12.27
N PRO A 72 24.82 2.99 13.23
CA PRO A 72 23.68 2.74 14.09
C PRO A 72 23.41 3.95 14.99
N VAL A 73 22.13 4.23 15.24
CA VAL A 73 21.68 5.33 16.12
C VAL A 73 21.67 4.93 17.59
N ASP A 74 21.75 3.64 17.88
CA ASP A 74 21.81 3.11 19.24
C ASP A 74 22.81 1.94 19.33
N ASP A 75 23.18 1.61 20.57
CA ASP A 75 24.23 0.64 20.90
C ASP A 75 23.87 -0.82 20.54
N ARG A 76 22.62 -1.08 20.15
CA ARG A 76 22.13 -2.43 19.86
C ARG A 76 22.05 -2.72 18.37
N HIS A 77 22.28 -1.75 17.49
CA HIS A 77 22.21 -1.94 16.05
C HIS A 77 23.58 -2.15 15.40
N SER A 78 23.60 -2.96 14.35
CA SER A 78 24.78 -3.18 13.52
C SER A 78 25.05 -1.99 12.60
N THR A 79 26.30 -1.79 12.21
CA THR A 79 26.64 -0.86 11.13
C THR A 79 26.21 -1.47 9.80
N ARG A 80 25.46 -0.71 9.00
CA ARG A 80 25.03 -1.15 7.67
C ARG A 80 25.89 -0.50 6.59
N PHE A 81 26.50 -1.32 5.76
CA PHE A 81 27.17 -0.90 4.53
C PHE A 81 26.26 -1.16 3.34
N ASP A 82 25.99 -0.12 2.56
CA ASP A 82 25.27 -0.22 1.30
C ASP A 82 26.29 -0.48 0.20
N ALA A 83 26.08 -1.53 -0.57
CA ALA A 83 26.98 -1.95 -1.62
C ALA A 83 26.23 -2.28 -2.92
N ASP A 84 26.95 -2.22 -4.02
CA ASP A 84 26.48 -2.65 -5.33
C ASP A 84 27.25 -3.91 -5.76
N ASP A 85 26.51 -4.96 -6.09
CA ASP A 85 27.01 -6.20 -6.67
C ASP A 85 26.55 -6.30 -8.12
N ALA A 86 27.38 -5.77 -9.04
CA ALA A 86 27.10 -5.75 -10.48
C ALA A 86 25.71 -5.22 -10.85
N GLY A 87 25.27 -4.12 -10.22
CA GLY A 87 23.95 -3.52 -10.39
C GLY A 87 22.85 -4.10 -9.49
N THR A 88 23.19 -5.03 -8.60
CA THR A 88 22.27 -5.55 -7.57
C THR A 88 22.59 -4.91 -6.21
N PRO A 89 21.68 -4.10 -5.66
CA PRO A 89 21.86 -3.51 -4.34
C PRO A 89 22.02 -4.57 -3.25
N ARG A 90 22.91 -4.32 -2.30
CA ARG A 90 23.21 -5.20 -1.17
C ARG A 90 23.38 -4.37 0.11
N HIS A 91 22.90 -4.91 1.22
CA HIS A 91 23.19 -4.41 2.56
C HIS A 91 24.04 -5.42 3.30
N VAL A 92 25.21 -5.00 3.76
CA VAL A 92 26.10 -5.82 4.60
C VAL A 92 26.03 -5.28 6.01
N PHE A 93 25.76 -6.14 6.98
CA PHE A 93 25.67 -5.79 8.38
C PHE A 93 26.94 -6.21 9.12
N VAL A 94 27.51 -5.29 9.87
CA VAL A 94 28.76 -5.48 10.62
C VAL A 94 28.52 -5.14 12.08
N ASP A 95 29.04 -5.97 12.97
CA ASP A 95 29.05 -5.68 14.39
C ASP A 95 30.02 -4.50 14.67
N PRO A 96 29.54 -3.35 15.17
CA PRO A 96 30.38 -2.19 15.45
C PRO A 96 31.41 -2.43 16.55
N TYR A 97 31.31 -3.47 17.39
CA TYR A 97 32.20 -3.75 18.51
C TYR A 97 33.26 -4.82 18.20
N THR A 98 32.97 -5.76 17.30
CA THR A 98 33.92 -6.83 16.93
C THR A 98 34.47 -6.71 15.51
N ALA A 99 33.86 -5.86 14.67
CA ALA A 99 34.09 -5.80 13.22
C ALA A 99 33.79 -7.13 12.49
N GLU A 100 32.97 -7.99 13.10
CA GLU A 100 32.49 -9.21 12.47
C GLU A 100 31.37 -8.90 11.46
N VAL A 101 31.44 -9.53 10.28
CA VAL A 101 30.37 -9.44 9.28
C VAL A 101 29.25 -10.41 9.69
N LEU A 102 28.13 -9.86 10.13
CA LEU A 102 26.97 -10.63 10.58
C LEU A 102 26.24 -11.30 9.41
N GLY A 103 26.32 -10.68 8.22
CA GLY A 103 25.78 -11.21 6.98
C GLY A 103 25.42 -10.12 5.98
N ASP A 104 24.97 -10.53 4.80
CA ASP A 104 24.46 -9.64 3.76
C ASP A 104 23.02 -9.96 3.39
N THR A 105 22.30 -8.96 2.90
CA THR A 105 20.93 -9.12 2.42
C THR A 105 20.65 -8.24 1.21
N ASP A 106 19.59 -8.63 0.52
CA ASP A 106 18.97 -7.83 -0.52
C ASP A 106 18.03 -6.80 0.12
N PRO A 107 18.19 -5.49 -0.15
CA PRO A 107 17.29 -4.46 0.37
C PRO A 107 15.84 -4.77 0.02
N ASP A 108 15.57 -5.17 -1.22
CA ASP A 108 14.22 -5.34 -1.72
C ASP A 108 13.72 -6.78 -1.58
N GLY A 109 14.56 -7.72 -1.15
CA GLY A 109 14.24 -9.15 -1.15
C GLY A 109 13.70 -9.64 -2.51
N ASP A 110 13.13 -10.85 -2.56
CA ASP A 110 12.56 -11.35 -3.83
C ASP A 110 11.13 -10.86 -4.06
N ILE A 111 10.30 -10.85 -3.01
CA ILE A 111 8.87 -10.50 -3.12
C ILE A 111 8.67 -9.00 -3.31
N VAL A 112 9.37 -8.17 -2.52
CA VAL A 112 9.25 -6.71 -2.65
C VAL A 112 9.88 -6.24 -3.97
N ARG A 113 11.03 -6.80 -4.39
CA ARG A 113 11.57 -6.57 -5.74
C ARG A 113 10.62 -6.97 -6.85
N LEU A 114 9.99 -8.14 -6.76
CA LEU A 114 9.00 -8.57 -7.74
C LEU A 114 7.81 -7.59 -7.77
N ALA A 115 7.33 -7.15 -6.61
CA ALA A 115 6.26 -6.16 -6.52
C ALA A 115 6.69 -4.83 -7.13
N ASN A 116 7.88 -4.32 -6.84
CA ASN A 116 8.43 -3.09 -7.44
C ASN A 116 8.53 -3.21 -8.96
N ARG A 117 9.06 -4.33 -9.49
CA ARG A 117 9.15 -4.56 -10.93
C ARG A 117 7.78 -4.64 -11.60
N LEU A 118 6.83 -5.38 -11.01
CA LEU A 118 5.48 -5.49 -11.55
C LEU A 118 4.74 -4.15 -11.50
N HIS A 119 4.82 -3.45 -10.37
CA HIS A 119 4.16 -2.16 -10.18
C HIS A 119 4.72 -1.10 -11.15
N GLY A 120 6.05 -0.95 -11.21
CA GLY A 120 6.71 0.00 -12.10
C GLY A 120 6.50 -0.31 -13.58
N HIS A 121 6.65 -1.57 -13.98
CA HIS A 121 6.44 -1.97 -15.38
C HIS A 121 5.01 -1.71 -15.85
N LEU A 122 4.01 -1.96 -15.00
CA LEU A 122 2.61 -1.67 -15.32
C LEU A 122 2.32 -0.16 -15.31
N ASN A 123 3.10 0.63 -14.56
CA ASN A 123 3.03 2.09 -14.60
C ASN A 123 3.76 2.71 -15.81
N ASN A 124 4.46 1.90 -16.63
CA ASN A 124 5.12 2.32 -17.88
C ASN A 124 5.84 3.68 -17.75
N ASP A 125 6.77 3.76 -16.80
CA ASP A 125 7.54 4.95 -16.42
C ASP A 125 8.47 5.49 -17.53
N VAL A 126 8.72 4.70 -18.57
CA VAL A 126 9.64 5.05 -19.67
C VAL A 126 8.97 5.75 -20.86
N VAL A 127 7.65 5.60 -21.04
CA VAL A 127 6.93 6.25 -22.15
C VAL A 127 6.22 7.49 -21.64
N THR A 128 6.67 8.66 -22.10
CA THR A 128 6.02 9.94 -21.83
C THR A 128 5.32 10.50 -23.06
N VAL A 129 4.23 11.23 -22.84
CA VAL A 129 3.51 11.96 -23.88
C VAL A 129 3.32 13.39 -23.40
N SER A 130 3.68 14.35 -24.25
CA SER A 130 3.47 15.77 -23.97
C SER A 130 2.03 16.15 -24.25
N LEU A 131 1.30 16.57 -23.22
CA LEU A 131 -0.11 16.94 -23.31
C LEU A 131 -0.36 18.33 -22.72
N PRO A 132 -1.35 19.07 -23.24
CA PRO A 132 -1.78 20.29 -22.62
C PRO A 132 -2.45 20.00 -21.26
N THR A 133 -2.03 20.67 -20.20
CA THR A 133 -2.60 20.51 -18.87
C THR A 133 -3.65 21.58 -18.56
N VAL A 134 -4.74 21.15 -17.92
CA VAL A 134 -5.76 22.08 -17.42
C VAL A 134 -5.29 22.84 -16.19
N SER A 135 -4.25 22.36 -15.49
CA SER A 135 -3.74 23.05 -14.29
C SER A 135 -3.18 24.43 -14.62
N ALA A 136 -2.61 24.59 -15.83
CA ALA A 136 -2.12 25.85 -16.39
C ALA A 136 -3.15 26.99 -16.35
N LEU A 137 -4.45 26.66 -16.33
CA LEU A 137 -5.53 27.64 -16.23
C LEU A 137 -5.56 28.36 -14.86
N TRP A 138 -5.10 27.71 -13.80
CA TRP A 138 -5.19 28.24 -12.43
C TRP A 138 -3.82 28.46 -11.77
N ASP A 139 -2.81 27.65 -12.12
CA ASP A 139 -1.45 27.78 -11.58
C ASP A 139 -0.55 28.74 -12.38
N GLY A 140 -1.00 29.17 -13.57
CA GLY A 140 -0.24 30.03 -14.48
C GLY A 140 1.06 29.38 -15.00
N GLY A 141 1.18 28.07 -14.86
CA GLY A 141 2.34 27.28 -15.27
C GLY A 141 2.39 27.00 -16.76
N GLU A 142 3.33 26.13 -17.14
CA GLU A 142 3.49 25.70 -18.53
C GLU A 142 2.26 24.92 -19.01
N VAL A 143 1.75 25.31 -20.18
CA VAL A 143 0.56 24.68 -20.78
C VAL A 143 0.86 23.24 -21.20
N MET A 144 2.05 22.96 -21.74
CA MET A 144 2.46 21.63 -22.17
C MET A 144 3.29 20.98 -21.07
N ARG A 145 2.90 19.78 -20.63
CA ARG A 145 3.65 18.99 -19.66
C ARG A 145 3.80 17.55 -20.16
N ASP A 146 4.93 16.96 -19.82
CA ASP A 146 5.19 15.56 -20.12
C ASP A 146 4.59 14.69 -19.02
N TYR A 147 3.72 13.77 -19.43
CA TYR A 147 3.05 12.83 -18.54
C TYR A 147 3.48 11.41 -18.86
N VAL A 148 3.71 10.62 -17.82
CA VAL A 148 3.94 9.18 -17.94
C VAL A 148 2.63 8.51 -18.38
N VAL A 149 2.71 7.60 -19.35
CA VAL A 149 1.52 6.95 -19.91
C VAL A 149 0.77 6.13 -18.86
N GLY A 150 1.46 5.43 -17.96
CA GLY A 150 0.77 4.67 -16.91
C GLY A 150 0.05 5.56 -15.91
N ASP A 151 0.63 6.71 -15.54
CA ASP A 151 -0.05 7.68 -14.67
C ASP A 151 -1.38 8.15 -15.30
N LEU A 152 -1.39 8.44 -16.60
CA LEU A 152 -2.62 8.82 -17.33
C LEU A 152 -3.65 7.68 -17.34
N VAL A 153 -3.20 6.43 -17.52
CA VAL A 153 -4.09 5.26 -17.48
C VAL A 153 -4.69 5.08 -16.09
N LEU A 154 -3.88 5.22 -15.04
CA LEU A 154 -4.33 5.14 -13.64
C LEU A 154 -5.27 6.28 -13.29
N GLU A 155 -4.97 7.51 -13.72
CA GLU A 155 -5.84 8.68 -13.54
C GLU A 155 -7.19 8.46 -14.23
N LEU A 156 -7.18 8.03 -15.49
CA LEU A 156 -8.39 7.72 -16.24
C LEU A 156 -9.19 6.62 -15.55
N LEU A 157 -8.56 5.51 -15.16
CA LEU A 157 -9.22 4.42 -14.44
C LEU A 157 -9.82 4.90 -13.12
N GLY A 158 -9.11 5.73 -12.36
CA GLY A 158 -9.59 6.32 -11.12
C GLY A 158 -10.84 7.19 -11.33
N VAL A 159 -10.79 8.11 -12.30
CA VAL A 159 -11.94 8.95 -12.66
C VAL A 159 -13.13 8.08 -13.09
N TRP A 160 -12.90 7.05 -13.90
CA TRP A 160 -13.94 6.12 -14.32
C TRP A 160 -14.53 5.33 -13.16
N THR A 161 -13.72 4.87 -12.21
CA THR A 161 -14.20 4.20 -10.99
C THR A 161 -15.11 5.12 -10.20
N PHE A 162 -14.76 6.39 -10.02
CA PHE A 162 -15.63 7.38 -9.37
C PHE A 162 -16.95 7.60 -10.11
N VAL A 163 -16.91 7.73 -11.45
CA VAL A 163 -18.11 7.88 -12.28
C VAL A 163 -19.03 6.67 -12.16
N LEU A 164 -18.48 5.45 -12.15
CA LEU A 164 -19.25 4.21 -12.00
C LEU A 164 -19.85 4.08 -10.59
N ILE A 165 -19.12 4.49 -9.55
CA ILE A 165 -19.64 4.52 -8.17
C ILE A 165 -20.79 5.53 -8.08
N ALA A 166 -20.61 6.74 -8.61
CA ALA A 166 -21.62 7.78 -8.61
C ALA A 166 -22.87 7.39 -9.42
N SER A 167 -22.69 6.77 -10.60
CA SER A 167 -23.81 6.30 -11.43
C SER A 167 -24.55 5.16 -10.76
N GLY A 168 -23.84 4.21 -10.14
CA GLY A 168 -24.43 3.13 -9.35
C GLY A 168 -25.23 3.65 -8.16
N LEU A 169 -24.70 4.62 -7.42
CA LEU A 169 -25.39 5.29 -6.32
C LEU A 169 -26.60 6.08 -6.81
N TYR A 170 -26.50 6.79 -7.94
CA TYR A 170 -27.59 7.56 -8.53
C TYR A 170 -28.74 6.66 -8.98
N LEU A 171 -28.45 5.54 -9.64
CA LEU A 171 -29.45 4.57 -10.07
C LEU A 171 -30.09 3.84 -8.89
N ARG A 172 -29.33 3.58 -7.82
CA ARG A 172 -29.82 2.96 -6.58
C ARG A 172 -30.45 3.97 -5.61
N TRP A 173 -30.39 5.27 -5.92
CA TRP A 173 -30.98 6.29 -5.08
C TRP A 173 -32.49 6.09 -5.01
N PRO A 174 -33.08 5.99 -3.81
CA PRO A 174 -34.51 5.75 -3.64
C PRO A 174 -35.27 6.97 -4.16
N ARG A 175 -35.65 6.93 -5.43
CA ARG A 175 -36.53 7.92 -6.04
C ARG A 175 -37.90 7.75 -5.41
N ARG A 176 -38.16 8.57 -4.39
CA ARG A 176 -39.46 8.82 -3.71
C ARG A 176 -40.67 8.24 -4.45
N THR A 177 -40.98 6.98 -4.19
CA THR A 177 -42.36 6.52 -4.06
C THR A 177 -42.58 6.29 -2.58
N ARG A 178 -43.21 7.28 -1.94
CA ARG A 178 -43.93 7.24 -0.66
C ARG A 178 -43.94 5.90 0.08
N GLU A 179 -42.84 5.49 0.70
CA GLU A 179 -42.82 4.40 1.68
C GLU A 179 -41.77 4.69 2.75
N GLU A 180 -42.23 5.31 3.83
CA GLU A 180 -41.54 5.40 5.12
C GLU A 180 -41.39 4.03 5.81
N ALA A 181 -41.74 2.92 5.15
CA ALA A 181 -41.73 1.57 5.71
C ALA A 181 -40.41 0.79 5.49
N GLY A 182 -39.52 1.22 4.59
CA GLY A 182 -38.36 0.41 4.17
C GLY A 182 -37.09 0.54 5.04
N TRP A 183 -36.86 1.68 5.69
CA TRP A 183 -35.58 1.96 6.36
C TRP A 183 -35.36 1.10 7.62
N ARG A 184 -36.44 0.72 8.31
CA ARG A 184 -36.38 -0.15 9.50
C ARG A 184 -35.98 -1.60 9.19
N ARG A 185 -36.08 -2.03 7.94
CA ARG A 185 -35.80 -3.41 7.52
C ARG A 185 -34.32 -3.62 7.16
N PHE A 186 -33.58 -2.54 6.90
CA PHE A 186 -32.14 -2.59 6.57
C PHE A 186 -31.26 -2.59 7.83
N PHE A 187 -31.68 -1.91 8.89
CA PHE A 187 -31.07 -1.97 10.23
C PHE A 187 -32.00 -2.71 11.18
N GLY A 188 -32.11 -4.03 11.01
CA GLY A 188 -32.96 -4.91 11.83
C GLY A 188 -32.54 -4.94 13.31
N LEU A 189 -32.83 -3.86 14.05
CA LEU A 189 -32.96 -3.84 15.50
C LEU A 189 -34.46 -3.82 15.80
N GLU A 190 -35.07 -4.99 15.75
CA GLU A 190 -36.44 -5.18 16.20
C GLU A 190 -36.41 -5.28 17.73
N VAL A 191 -36.58 -4.14 18.42
CA VAL A 191 -36.72 -4.13 19.88
C VAL A 191 -38.06 -4.76 20.23
N ALA A 192 -38.02 -6.05 20.57
CA ALA A 192 -39.17 -6.77 21.09
C ALA A 192 -39.59 -6.19 22.45
N LYS A 193 -40.62 -5.33 22.46
CA LYS A 193 -41.23 -4.86 23.71
C LYS A 193 -42.14 -5.95 24.26
N LYS A 194 -41.65 -6.68 25.27
CA LYS A 194 -42.43 -7.61 26.10
C LYS A 194 -43.30 -6.83 27.10
N GLY A 195 -44.54 -7.26 27.26
CA GLY A 195 -45.49 -6.84 28.31
C GLY A 195 -46.61 -5.97 27.75
N GLY A 196 -47.89 -6.23 27.94
CA GLY A 196 -48.59 -7.14 28.84
C GLY A 196 -49.97 -6.53 29.09
N LEU A 197 -50.98 -7.39 29.26
CA LEU A 197 -52.28 -7.14 29.90
C LEU A 197 -53.40 -6.42 29.11
N ALA A 198 -54.47 -7.20 28.93
CA ALA A 198 -55.87 -6.92 29.28
C ALA A 198 -56.66 -5.84 28.51
N GLY A 199 -57.80 -6.26 27.95
CA GLY A 199 -58.90 -5.39 27.59
C GLY A 199 -59.63 -5.77 26.30
N VAL A 200 -60.37 -6.88 26.29
CA VAL A 200 -61.37 -7.12 25.24
C VAL A 200 -62.64 -6.39 25.66
N THR A 201 -62.87 -5.21 25.09
CA THR A 201 -64.15 -4.49 25.13
C THR A 201 -64.98 -4.88 23.90
N CYS A 202 -66.18 -5.39 24.14
CA CYS A 202 -67.25 -5.62 23.16
C CYS A 202 -67.66 -4.31 22.45
N THR A 203 -68.07 -4.40 21.18
CA THR A 203 -69.37 -3.87 20.73
C THR A 203 -69.84 -4.57 19.45
N ALA A 204 -71.13 -4.86 19.45
CA ALA A 204 -71.91 -5.44 18.36
C ALA A 204 -72.15 -4.44 17.22
N SER A 205 -72.40 -4.95 16.01
CA SER A 205 -73.26 -4.25 15.04
C SER A 205 -73.97 -5.26 14.15
N ALA A 206 -75.30 -5.19 14.20
CA ALA A 206 -76.23 -5.90 13.34
C ALA A 206 -76.35 -5.19 11.99
N ALA A 207 -76.53 -5.94 10.90
CA ALA A 207 -77.63 -5.77 9.95
C ALA A 207 -77.54 -6.78 8.79
N SER A 208 -78.69 -7.38 8.51
CA SER A 208 -79.09 -8.39 7.52
C SER A 208 -78.93 -7.95 6.04
N PRO A 209 -79.07 -8.89 5.08
CA PRO A 209 -78.72 -8.71 3.66
C PRO A 209 -79.66 -7.80 2.85
#